data_AF-A0AA43HS45-F1
#
_entry.id   AF-A0AA43HS45-F1
#
_cell.length_a   1.000
_cell.length_b   1.000
_cell.length_c   1.000
_cell.angle_alpha   90.00
_cell.angle_beta   90.00
_cell.angle_gamma   90.00
#
_symmetry.space_group_name_H-M   'P 1'
#
loop_
_entity.id
_entity.type
_entity.pdbx_description
1 polymer ?
#
loop_
_entity_poly.entity_id
_entity_poly.type
_entity_poly.pdbx_seq_one_letter_code
_entity_poly.pdbx_strand_id
1 'polypeptide(L)'
;MDYEYNKQYTEKSNTGFWVIAVLTIAICGYMAYAHFTQSIYSGTVAVDTYVQGIGIEQTEYNHMNSSGRAVVNFIFGTIFSVLLIGGIISILKKSLKILAICFFSSLIFSLVIFVINEVMQYS
;
A
#
# COMPACT_ATOMS: atom_id res chain seq x y z
N MET A 1 17.01 -34.18 37.30
CA MET A 1 15.63 -33.88 36.85
C MET A 1 15.74 -32.72 35.87
N ASP A 2 16.24 -32.98 34.66
CA ASP A 2 16.82 -31.92 33.82
C ASP A 2 16.24 -31.91 32.39
N TYR A 3 14.94 -32.20 32.25
CA TYR A 3 14.28 -32.30 30.95
C TYR A 3 13.09 -31.34 30.74
N GLU A 4 12.83 -30.42 31.67
CA GLU A 4 11.68 -29.49 31.55
C GLU A 4 12.04 -28.02 31.31
N TYR A 5 13.30 -27.62 31.45
CA TYR A 5 13.68 -26.22 31.23
C TYR A 5 13.76 -25.81 29.75
N ASN A 6 13.85 -26.78 28.83
CA ASN A 6 14.02 -26.51 27.39
C ASN A 6 12.69 -26.43 26.62
N LYS A 7 11.57 -26.77 27.26
CA LYS A 7 10.23 -26.73 26.65
C LYS A 7 9.56 -25.36 26.83
N GLN A 8 9.95 -24.59 27.84
CA GLN A 8 9.36 -23.28 28.15
C GLN A 8 9.83 -22.14 27.22
N TYR A 9 10.95 -22.31 26.52
CA TYR A 9 11.40 -21.31 25.52
C TYR A 9 10.74 -21.50 24.15
N THR A 10 10.07 -22.62 23.91
CA THR A 10 9.38 -22.92 22.65
C THR A 10 7.95 -22.37 22.58
N GLU A 11 7.39 -21.95 23.72
CA GLU A 11 6.06 -21.33 23.84
C GLU A 11 6.15 -19.82 24.15
N LYS A 12 7.18 -19.14 23.65
CA LYS A 12 7.23 -17.67 23.74
C LYS A 12 6.17 -17.09 22.80
N SER A 13 4.99 -16.86 23.35
CA SER A 13 3.81 -16.17 22.81
C SER A 13 4.04 -15.53 21.43
N ASN A 14 3.61 -16.26 20.40
CA ASN A 14 3.72 -15.86 18.99
C ASN A 14 2.77 -14.69 18.64
N THR A 15 2.13 -14.09 19.64
CA THR A 15 1.17 -12.99 19.51
C THR A 15 1.79 -11.78 18.84
N GLY A 16 3.03 -11.42 19.18
CA GLY A 16 3.71 -10.28 18.55
C GLY A 16 3.92 -10.45 17.04
N PHE A 17 4.26 -11.67 16.61
CA PHE A 17 4.38 -12.00 15.18
C PHE A 17 3.04 -11.88 14.46
N TRP A 18 1.97 -12.43 15.03
CA TRP A 18 0.63 -12.35 14.44
C TRP A 18 0.08 -10.92 14.41
N VAL A 19 0.34 -10.10 15.43
CA VAL A 19 -0.03 -8.69 15.45
C VAL A 19 0.65 -7.94 14.30
N ILE A 20 1.96 -8.11 14.14
CA ILE A 20 2.70 -7.46 13.03
C ILE A 20 2.21 -7.98 11.69
N ALA A 21 1.93 -9.28 11.57
CA ALA A 21 1.42 -9.89 10.35
C ALA A 21 0.08 -9.28 9.93
N VAL A 22 -0.88 -9.21 10.86
CA VAL A 22 -2.21 -8.65 10.62
C VAL A 22 -2.11 -7.17 10.28
N LEU A 23 -1.30 -6.39 11.01
CA LEU A 23 -1.10 -4.97 10.73
C LEU A 23 -0.46 -4.74 9.35
N THR A 24 0.52 -5.54 8.97
CA THR A 24 1.19 -5.44 7.67
C THR A 24 0.21 -5.74 6.53
N ILE A 25 -0.59 -6.80 6.67
CA ILE A 25 -1.62 -7.15 5.69
C ILE A 25 -2.69 -6.05 5.61
N ALA A 26 -3.15 -5.55 6.76
CA ALA A 26 -4.18 -4.52 6.80
C ALA A 26 -3.70 -3.23 6.12
N ILE A 27 -2.49 -2.75 6.44
CA ILE A 27 -1.93 -1.53 5.84
C ILE A 27 -1.70 -1.73 4.34
N CYS A 28 -0.95 -2.76 3.95
CA CYS A 28 -0.62 -2.97 2.54
C CYS A 28 -1.87 -3.27 1.69
N GLY A 29 -2.79 -4.08 2.21
CA GLY A 29 -4.03 -4.42 1.53
C GLY A 29 -4.95 -3.21 1.37
N TYR A 30 -5.15 -2.43 2.43
CA TYR A 30 -5.94 -1.21 2.38
C TYR A 30 -5.35 -0.18 1.43
N MET A 31 -4.03 0.08 1.51
CA MET A 31 -3.37 1.05 0.66
C MET A 31 -3.40 0.63 -0.82
N ALA A 32 -3.15 -0.64 -1.11
CA ALA A 32 -3.27 -1.16 -2.48
C ALA A 32 -4.69 -0.96 -3.03
N TYR A 33 -5.71 -1.32 -2.25
CA TYR A 33 -7.11 -1.14 -2.64
C TYR A 33 -7.48 0.33 -2.86
N ALA A 34 -7.12 1.21 -1.94
CA ALA A 34 -7.42 2.63 -2.02
C ALA A 34 -6.80 3.28 -3.26
N HIS A 35 -5.53 3.00 -3.51
CA HIS A 35 -4.81 3.54 -4.66
C HIS A 35 -5.30 2.98 -6.00
N PHE A 36 -5.61 1.68 -6.10
CA PHE A 36 -6.21 1.14 -7.33
C PHE A 36 -7.60 1.72 -7.59
N THR A 37 -8.42 1.89 -6.55
CA THR A 37 -9.75 2.52 -6.68
C THR A 37 -9.63 3.97 -7.16
N GLN A 38 -8.71 4.75 -6.59
CA GLN A 38 -8.46 6.12 -7.05
C GLN A 38 -7.88 6.18 -8.46
N SER A 39 -7.02 5.23 -8.84
CA SER A 39 -6.47 5.12 -10.19
C SER A 39 -7.56 4.87 -11.23
N ILE A 40 -8.47 3.91 -10.96
CA ILE A 40 -9.61 3.62 -11.83
C ILE A 40 -10.52 4.86 -11.94
N TYR A 41 -10.88 5.48 -10.82
CA TYR A 41 -11.73 6.67 -10.82
C TYR A 41 -11.13 7.83 -11.62
N SER A 42 -9.84 8.10 -11.42
CA SER A 42 -9.13 9.18 -12.13
C SER A 42 -8.97 8.86 -13.62
N GLY A 43 -8.83 7.57 -13.96
CA GLY A 43 -8.81 7.06 -15.33
C GLY A 43 -10.17 7.22 -16.03
N THR A 44 -11.27 6.88 -15.37
CA THR A 44 -12.62 7.01 -15.95
C THR A 44 -12.99 8.47 -16.19
N VAL A 45 -12.68 9.37 -15.26
CA VAL A 45 -12.90 10.81 -15.42
C VAL A 45 -12.10 11.37 -16.61
N ALA A 46 -10.87 10.89 -16.82
CA ALA A 46 -10.06 11.27 -17.98
C ALA A 46 -10.68 10.82 -19.31
N VAL A 47 -11.29 9.63 -19.34
CA VAL A 47 -11.97 9.10 -20.55
C VAL A 47 -13.28 9.84 -20.82
N ASP A 48 -14.12 10.08 -19.80
CA ASP A 48 -15.41 10.73 -19.98
C ASP A 48 -15.28 12.20 -20.45
N THR A 49 -14.28 12.92 -19.95
CA THR A 49 -13.98 14.28 -20.41
C THR A 49 -13.54 14.32 -21.87
N TYR A 50 -12.80 13.31 -22.34
CA TYR A 50 -12.40 13.18 -23.74
C TYR A 50 -13.60 12.88 -24.66
N VAL A 51 -14.54 12.04 -24.23
CA VAL A 51 -15.72 11.64 -25.01
C VAL A 51 -16.77 12.76 -25.09
N GLN A 52 -16.91 13.59 -24.06
CA GLN A 52 -17.96 14.62 -23.99
C GLN A 52 -17.62 15.96 -24.70
N GLY A 53 -16.43 16.11 -25.30
CA GLY A 53 -16.09 17.28 -26.13
C GLY A 53 -16.18 18.63 -25.41
N ILE A 54 -15.98 18.65 -24.09
CA ILE A 54 -16.14 19.85 -23.25
C ILE A 54 -14.93 20.77 -23.45
N GLY A 55 -14.98 21.68 -24.43
CA GLY A 55 -14.08 22.85 -24.57
C GLY A 55 -12.58 22.57 -24.41
N ILE A 56 -11.89 22.44 -25.55
CA ILE A 56 -10.50 21.97 -25.73
C ILE A 56 -9.50 22.43 -24.64
N GLU A 57 -9.56 23.69 -24.20
CA GLU A 57 -8.61 24.25 -23.22
C GLU A 57 -8.85 23.78 -21.77
N GLN A 58 -10.09 23.54 -21.36
CA GLN A 58 -10.41 22.98 -20.03
C GLN A 58 -10.35 21.45 -20.01
N THR A 59 -10.58 20.79 -21.16
CA THR A 59 -10.45 19.34 -21.28
C THR A 59 -9.01 18.88 -21.18
N GLU A 60 -8.06 19.51 -21.87
CA GLU A 60 -6.65 19.10 -21.82
C GLU A 60 -6.04 19.26 -20.43
N TYR A 61 -6.33 20.36 -19.73
CA TYR A 61 -5.79 20.61 -18.39
C TYR A 61 -6.35 19.61 -17.36
N ASN A 62 -7.66 19.34 -17.40
CA ASN A 62 -8.30 18.36 -16.52
C ASN A 62 -7.89 16.92 -16.89
N HIS A 63 -7.70 16.62 -18.17
CA HIS A 63 -7.27 15.31 -18.66
C HIS A 63 -5.80 15.02 -18.28
N MET A 64 -4.87 15.97 -18.49
CA MET A 64 -3.46 15.81 -18.08
C MET A 64 -3.34 15.66 -16.56
N ASN A 65 -4.10 16.44 -15.79
CA ASN A 65 -4.04 16.37 -14.33
C ASN A 65 -4.70 15.08 -13.80
N SER A 66 -5.82 14.63 -14.38
CA SER A 66 -6.50 13.38 -14.00
C SER A 66 -5.72 12.12 -14.42
N SER A 67 -5.13 12.11 -15.61
CA SER A 67 -4.30 11.01 -16.09
C SER A 67 -2.99 10.87 -15.32
N GLY A 68 -2.31 12.00 -15.02
CA GLY A 68 -1.12 12.00 -14.18
C GLY A 68 -1.39 11.42 -12.78
N ARG A 69 -2.49 11.82 -12.14
CA ARG A 69 -2.90 11.27 -10.83
C ARG A 69 -3.32 9.79 -10.92
N ALA A 70 -3.93 9.36 -12.03
CA ALA A 70 -4.27 7.96 -12.26
C ALA A 70 -3.02 7.05 -12.31
N VAL A 71 -1.98 7.50 -13.03
CA VAL A 71 -0.70 6.78 -13.16
C VAL A 71 0.04 6.74 -11.83
N VAL A 72 0.13 7.85 -11.11
CA VAL A 72 0.79 7.91 -9.79
C VAL A 72 0.11 6.97 -8.79
N ASN A 73 -1.23 6.99 -8.73
CA ASN A 73 -1.98 6.06 -7.89
C ASN A 73 -1.80 4.60 -8.31
N PHE A 74 -1.71 4.30 -9.61
CA PHE A 74 -1.42 2.95 -10.08
C PHE A 74 -0.04 2.45 -9.62
N ILE A 75 0.98 3.32 -9.69
CA ILE A 75 2.34 3.00 -9.23
C ILE A 75 2.33 2.70 -7.72
N PHE A 76 1.70 3.56 -6.91
CA PHE A 76 1.61 3.32 -5.47
C PHE A 76 0.84 2.04 -5.12
N GLY A 77 -0.29 1.78 -5.78
CA GLY A 77 -1.05 0.53 -5.61
C GLY A 77 -0.21 -0.70 -5.94
N THR A 78 0.61 -0.62 -6.98
CA THR A 78 1.54 -1.70 -7.36
C THR A 78 2.64 -1.92 -6.31
N ILE A 79 3.24 -0.85 -5.79
CA ILE A 79 4.27 -0.94 -4.75
C ILE A 79 3.72 -1.62 -3.49
N PHE A 80 2.54 -1.21 -3.01
CA PHE A 80 1.92 -1.85 -1.85
C PHE A 80 1.49 -3.30 -2.11
N SER A 81 1.14 -3.64 -3.35
CA SER A 81 0.86 -5.03 -3.73
C SER A 81 2.10 -5.91 -3.65
N VAL A 82 3.26 -5.42 -4.10
CA VAL A 82 4.54 -6.14 -3.97
C VAL A 82 4.90 -6.32 -2.49
N LEU A 83 4.72 -5.29 -1.66
CA LEU A 83 4.94 -5.36 -0.22
C LEU A 83 3.98 -6.34 0.47
N LEU A 84 2.72 -6.40 0.04
CA LEU A 84 1.73 -7.35 0.52
C LEU A 84 2.15 -8.79 0.22
N ILE A 85 2.55 -9.07 -1.03
CA ILE A 85 3.04 -10.40 -1.43
C ILE A 85 4.28 -10.77 -0.62
N GLY A 86 5.24 -9.85 -0.45
CA GLY A 86 6.42 -10.04 0.40
C GLY A 86 6.05 -10.32 1.86
N GLY A 87 5.05 -9.63 2.41
CA GLY A 87 4.50 -9.86 3.73
C GLY A 87 3.89 -11.26 3.88
N ILE A 88 3.06 -11.69 2.93
CA ILE A 88 2.45 -13.02 2.93
C ILE A 88 3.52 -14.12 2.86
N ILE A 89 4.52 -13.98 1.98
CA ILE A 89 5.64 -14.94 1.89
C ILE A 89 6.40 -15.01 3.20
N SER A 90 6.59 -13.88 3.88
CA SER A 90 7.27 -13.80 5.18
C SER A 90 6.49 -14.50 6.29
N ILE A 91 5.15 -14.40 6.25
CA ILE A 91 4.24 -15.11 7.15
C ILE A 91 4.35 -16.62 6.93
N LEU A 92 4.31 -17.07 5.67
CA LEU A 92 4.45 -18.49 5.31
C LEU A 92 5.80 -19.07 5.75
N LYS A 93 6.89 -18.31 5.57
CA LYS A 93 8.23 -18.69 6.02
C LYS A 93 8.45 -18.51 7.52
N LYS A 94 7.46 -18.02 8.28
CA LYS A 94 7.56 -17.68 9.71
C LYS A 94 8.79 -16.82 10.05
N SER A 95 9.19 -15.93 9.14
CA SER A 95 10.39 -15.10 9.29
C SER A 95 10.03 -13.72 9.82
N LEU A 96 10.20 -13.52 11.14
CA LEU A 96 9.93 -12.23 11.78
C LEU A 96 10.78 -11.09 11.21
N LYS A 97 12.04 -11.35 10.85
CA LYS A 97 12.96 -10.32 10.33
C LYS A 97 12.45 -9.71 9.03
N ILE A 98 12.03 -10.55 8.09
CA ILE A 98 11.55 -10.10 6.78
C ILE A 98 10.18 -9.43 6.94
N LEU A 99 9.31 -9.99 7.78
CA LEU A 99 8.01 -9.41 8.08
C LEU A 99 8.14 -8.00 8.70
N ALA A 100 9.06 -7.80 9.63
CA ALA A 100 9.33 -6.50 10.23
C ALA A 100 9.85 -5.49 9.19
N ILE A 101 10.73 -5.91 8.28
CA ILE A 101 11.21 -5.04 7.18
C ILE A 101 10.05 -4.63 6.27
N CYS A 102 9.17 -5.56 5.89
CA CYS A 102 7.98 -5.26 5.09
C CYS A 102 7.02 -4.30 5.81
N PHE A 103 6.88 -4.44 7.13
CA PHE A 103 6.05 -3.55 7.94
C PHE A 103 6.63 -2.13 8.03
N PHE A 104 7.92 -2.00 8.34
CA PHE A 104 8.56 -0.68 8.43
C PHE A 104 8.63 0.00 7.07
N SER A 105 8.90 -0.74 5.99
CA SER A 105 8.87 -0.15 4.65
C SER A 105 7.48 0.35 4.28
N SER A 106 6.41 -0.40 4.59
CA SER A 106 5.05 0.05 4.30
C SER A 106 4.66 1.30 5.09
N LEU A 107 5.11 1.44 6.34
CA LEU A 107 4.92 2.66 7.13
C LEU A 107 5.65 3.87 6.52
N ILE A 108 6.91 3.70 6.12
CA ILE A 108 7.70 4.78 5.50
C ILE A 108 7.04 5.21 4.18
N PHE A 109 6.66 4.27 3.32
CA PHE A 109 5.96 4.58 2.08
C PHE A 109 4.62 5.28 2.32
N SER A 110 3.86 4.86 3.33
CA SER A 110 2.61 5.52 3.70
C SER A 110 2.83 6.97 4.12
N LEU A 111 3.88 7.25 4.91
CA LEU A 111 4.27 8.60 5.29
C LEU A 111 4.69 9.45 4.10
N VAL A 112 5.51 8.90 3.19
CA VAL A 112 5.94 9.60 1.98
C VAL A 112 4.74 9.97 1.12
N ILE A 113 3.80 9.04 0.91
CA ILE A 113 2.60 9.28 0.13
C ILE A 113 1.70 10.33 0.80
N PHE A 114 1.57 10.29 2.13
CA PHE A 114 0.84 11.31 2.87
C PHE A 114 1.43 12.71 2.64
N VAL A 115 2.75 12.86 2.74
CA VAL A 115 3.43 14.15 2.49
C VAL A 115 3.23 14.60 1.05
N ILE A 116 3.36 13.70 0.07
CA ILE A 116 3.14 14.04 -1.35
C ILE A 116 1.69 14.52 -1.56
N ASN A 117 0.71 13.81 -1.01
CA ASN A 117 -0.70 14.18 -1.15
C ASN A 117 -1.01 15.53 -0.50
N GLU A 118 -0.48 15.80 0.69
CA GLU A 118 -0.61 17.10 1.36
C GLU A 118 0.03 18.22 0.52
N VAL A 119 1.26 18.03 0.05
CA VAL A 119 1.93 19.02 -0.80
C VAL A 119 1.13 19.31 -2.09
N MET A 120 0.56 18.28 -2.71
CA MET A 120 -0.27 18.45 -3.92
C MET A 120 -1.67 19.03 -3.64
N GLN A 121 -2.19 18.95 -2.41
CA GLN A 121 -3.47 19.56 -2.06
C GLN A 121 -3.35 21.06 -1.76
N TYR A 122 -2.19 21.51 -1.29
CA TYR A 122 -1.93 22.90 -0.93
C TYR A 122 -1.11 23.69 -1.97
N SER A 123 -0.78 23.08 -3.12
CA SER A 123 -0.17 23.76 -4.28
C SER A 123 -1.21 24.15 -5.33
#